data_AF-A0A7J8GIJ3-F1
#
_entry.id   AF-A0A7J8GIJ3-F1
#
_cell.length_a   1.000
_cell.length_b   1.000
_cell.length_c   1.000
_cell.angle_alpha   90.00
_cell.angle_beta   90.00
_cell.angle_gamma   90.00
#
_symmetry.space_group_name_H-M   'P 1'
#
loop_
_entity.id
_entity.type
_entity.pdbx_description
1 polymer ?
#
loop_
_entity_poly.entity_id
_entity_poly.type
_entity_poly.pdbx_seq_one_letter_code
_entity_poly.pdbx_strand_id
1 'polypeptide(L)'
;MVKGLPQMLFLGQDYRTPLSAKVFSSWDFCIQGKGATSIKKHEISNEFKVELEERHRFLQVQQQTRAQRACHLLTYLRVNILIGVLVVGAITAIFWATTYSQDNKEEPLFVLLQYLPPGVISLVNFLGPLLFTFLVQLENYPPNTEVNLTLMWCVVLKLASLGMFSFSLGQTILCIGGNKTSCESYGYNACDYQCWENAVGEELYRLSTFNFLLTLAFAFCVSLPRRLLVERFSGRFWAWLGREEFLVPKNVLDIVAAQTITWMGLFYCPLLPLLNSVFIFLTFYIKKYTLLKNSRVSHRRFRASSSTFFFQLVLILGLLLATVPLGYVVSSIHSSWDCGLFANYSAPWQVVPELVALRLPPSGQRALHYLGSRAFSFPLLILLSLILTVCVSQSQANARAIQGLRKQLVWQVQEKWHLVEDLSRLLPESPHSLSPRPRSFCPGFPCPGSPAPRPSGSERPPADPACRFRFPSGADQ
;
A
#
# COMPACT_ATOMS: atom_id res chain seq x y z
N MET A 1 2.34 5.12 -40.37
CA MET A 1 1.90 4.87 -38.98
C MET A 1 2.81 5.51 -37.91
N VAL A 2 3.78 6.37 -38.27
CA VAL A 2 4.86 6.81 -37.36
C VAL A 2 5.08 8.34 -37.31
N LYS A 3 4.05 9.14 -37.64
CA LYS A 3 4.11 10.61 -37.51
C LYS A 3 3.82 11.13 -36.09
N GLY A 4 3.40 10.27 -35.15
CA GLY A 4 2.95 10.68 -33.80
C GLY A 4 4.01 10.60 -32.69
N LEU A 5 5.19 10.04 -32.95
CA LEU A 5 6.24 9.87 -31.94
C LEU A 5 6.90 11.20 -31.48
N PRO A 6 7.10 12.22 -32.34
CA PRO A 6 7.66 13.51 -31.92
C PRO A 6 6.68 14.35 -31.08
N GLN A 7 5.38 14.25 -31.40
CA GLN A 7 4.31 14.89 -30.61
C GLN A 7 4.15 14.28 -29.22
N MET A 8 4.63 13.05 -29.04
CA MET A 8 4.60 12.28 -27.79
C MET A 8 5.47 12.83 -26.67
N LEU A 9 6.47 13.63 -27.01
CA LEU A 9 7.47 14.13 -26.06
C LEU A 9 7.27 15.62 -25.73
N PHE A 10 6.34 16.31 -26.42
CA PHE A 10 6.04 17.75 -26.27
C PHE A 10 4.81 18.09 -25.42
N LEU A 11 3.86 17.18 -25.23
CA LEU A 11 2.70 17.44 -24.39
C LEU A 11 2.96 16.89 -22.98
N GLY A 12 2.65 17.71 -21.98
CA GLY A 12 2.96 17.47 -20.57
C GLY A 12 2.29 16.22 -19.97
N GLN A 13 2.14 16.22 -18.66
CA GLN A 13 1.62 15.11 -17.85
C GLN A 13 0.25 14.55 -18.30
N ASP A 14 -0.44 15.26 -19.22
CA ASP A 14 -1.73 14.93 -19.83
C ASP A 14 -1.67 14.34 -21.26
N TYR A 15 -0.48 14.15 -21.88
CA TYR A 15 -0.40 13.50 -23.20
C TYR A 15 -0.58 11.99 -23.11
N ARG A 16 -1.76 11.51 -23.49
CA ARG A 16 -1.99 10.08 -23.70
C ARG A 16 -1.46 9.66 -25.06
N THR A 17 -0.46 8.78 -25.03
CA THR A 17 0.09 8.08 -26.20
C THR A 17 -1.04 7.50 -27.07
N PRO A 18 -1.02 7.66 -28.41
CA PRO A 18 -2.02 7.04 -29.26
C PRO A 18 -1.99 5.52 -29.05
N LEU A 19 -3.18 4.92 -28.86
CA LEU A 19 -3.32 3.49 -28.51
C LEU A 19 -2.54 2.60 -29.49
N SER A 20 -2.51 2.98 -30.76
CA SER A 20 -1.75 2.32 -31.83
C SER A 20 -0.26 2.22 -31.52
N ALA A 21 0.41 3.31 -31.14
CA ALA A 21 1.84 3.29 -30.83
C ALA A 21 2.15 2.38 -29.65
N LYS A 22 1.27 2.38 -28.64
CA LYS A 22 1.39 1.52 -27.45
C LYS A 22 1.19 0.04 -27.79
N VAL A 23 0.28 -0.30 -28.72
CA VAL A 23 0.10 -1.69 -29.19
C VAL A 23 1.40 -2.23 -29.76
N PHE A 24 2.08 -1.45 -30.62
CA PHE A 24 3.32 -1.89 -31.26
C PHE A 24 4.56 -1.85 -30.35
N SER A 25 4.58 -1.01 -29.32
CA SER A 25 5.72 -0.90 -28.39
C SER A 25 5.58 -1.70 -27.09
N SER A 26 4.38 -2.23 -26.79
CA SER A 26 4.12 -2.96 -25.54
C SER A 26 4.74 -4.36 -25.47
N TRP A 27 5.10 -4.94 -26.62
CA TRP A 27 5.64 -6.30 -26.70
C TRP A 27 7.15 -6.33 -26.49
N ASP A 28 7.61 -7.20 -25.58
CA ASP A 28 9.02 -7.47 -25.37
C ASP A 28 9.42 -8.75 -26.12
N PHE A 29 10.28 -8.59 -27.14
CA PHE A 29 10.74 -9.68 -27.99
C PHE A 29 11.79 -10.57 -27.32
N CYS A 30 12.30 -10.19 -26.14
CA CYS A 30 13.28 -10.99 -25.40
C CYS A 30 12.63 -12.15 -24.61
N ILE A 31 11.30 -12.22 -24.57
CA ILE A 31 10.56 -13.26 -23.83
C ILE A 31 10.50 -14.56 -24.62
N GLN A 32 11.25 -15.58 -24.18
CA GLN A 32 11.30 -16.90 -24.85
C GLN A 32 10.38 -17.97 -24.23
N GLY A 33 9.91 -17.79 -22.99
CA GLY A 33 9.11 -18.79 -22.26
C GLY A 33 7.60 -18.68 -22.50
N LYS A 34 6.93 -19.79 -22.90
CA LYS A 34 5.47 -19.84 -23.15
C LYS A 34 4.62 -19.27 -21.99
N GLY A 35 5.00 -19.57 -20.74
CA GLY A 35 4.34 -19.04 -19.54
C GLY A 35 4.45 -17.51 -19.46
N ALA A 36 5.67 -16.98 -19.61
CA ALA A 36 5.93 -15.54 -19.59
C ALA A 36 5.23 -14.82 -20.76
N THR A 37 5.18 -15.43 -21.96
CA THR A 37 4.42 -14.92 -23.11
C THR A 37 2.93 -14.79 -22.81
N SER A 38 2.33 -15.80 -22.17
CA SER A 38 0.91 -15.78 -21.79
C SER A 38 0.60 -14.70 -20.76
N ILE A 39 1.48 -14.53 -19.76
CA ILE A 39 1.38 -13.48 -18.74
C ILE A 39 1.51 -12.11 -19.40
N LYS A 40 2.51 -11.91 -20.28
CA LYS A 40 2.72 -10.63 -20.96
C LYS A 40 1.54 -10.25 -21.87
N LYS A 41 0.96 -11.23 -22.57
CA LYS A 41 -0.24 -11.01 -23.38
C LYS A 41 -1.43 -10.58 -22.52
N HIS A 42 -1.64 -11.24 -21.38
CA HIS A 42 -2.73 -10.92 -20.46
C HIS A 42 -2.51 -9.54 -19.83
N GLU A 43 -1.27 -9.25 -19.44
CA GLU A 43 -0.81 -7.97 -18.94
C GLU A 43 -1.19 -6.83 -19.91
N ILE A 44 -0.75 -6.94 -21.16
CA ILE A 44 -1.00 -5.94 -22.21
C ILE A 44 -2.51 -5.78 -22.48
N SER A 45 -3.24 -6.89 -22.57
CA SER A 45 -4.70 -6.85 -22.78
C SER A 45 -5.42 -6.09 -21.67
N ASN A 46 -5.01 -6.30 -20.42
CA ASN A 46 -5.60 -5.62 -19.27
C ASN A 46 -5.26 -4.14 -19.25
N GLU A 47 -4.06 -3.75 -19.67
CA GLU A 47 -3.72 -2.33 -19.84
C GLU A 47 -4.65 -1.64 -20.81
N PHE A 48 -4.86 -2.26 -21.97
CA PHE A 48 -5.70 -1.67 -23.01
C PHE A 48 -7.15 -1.58 -22.57
N LYS A 49 -7.68 -2.59 -21.88
CA LYS A 49 -9.04 -2.54 -21.31
C LYS A 49 -9.20 -1.35 -20.36
N VAL A 50 -8.26 -1.18 -19.43
CA VAL A 50 -8.30 -0.07 -18.45
C VAL A 50 -8.21 1.27 -19.16
N GLU A 51 -7.29 1.44 -20.11
CA GLU A 51 -7.11 2.71 -20.82
C GLU A 51 -8.32 3.06 -21.71
N LEU A 52 -8.94 2.06 -22.35
CA LEU A 52 -10.14 2.23 -23.16
C LEU A 52 -11.34 2.62 -22.29
N GLU A 53 -11.53 1.96 -21.13
CA GLU A 53 -12.56 2.31 -20.15
C GLU A 53 -12.36 3.72 -19.59
N GLU A 54 -11.12 4.12 -19.29
CA GLU A 54 -10.81 5.47 -18.83
C GLU A 54 -11.11 6.52 -19.90
N ARG A 55 -10.81 6.26 -21.18
CA ARG A 55 -11.17 7.15 -22.30
C ARG A 55 -12.68 7.25 -22.48
N HIS A 56 -13.37 6.12 -22.44
CA HIS A 56 -14.83 6.08 -22.59
C HIS A 56 -15.51 6.89 -21.48
N ARG A 57 -15.05 6.76 -20.23
CA ARG A 57 -15.54 7.57 -19.10
C ARG A 57 -15.22 9.04 -19.24
N PHE A 58 -14.02 9.41 -19.69
CA PHE A 58 -13.67 10.82 -19.90
C PHE A 58 -14.60 11.49 -20.92
N LEU A 59 -14.88 10.80 -22.03
CA LEU A 59 -15.82 11.27 -23.05
C LEU A 59 -17.25 11.42 -22.48
N GLN A 60 -17.71 10.46 -21.67
CA GLN A 60 -19.01 10.55 -20.99
C GLN A 60 -19.09 11.75 -20.03
N VAL A 61 -18.03 12.02 -19.25
CA VAL A 61 -17.97 13.17 -18.34
C VAL A 61 -17.98 14.50 -19.11
N GLN A 62 -17.33 14.55 -20.27
CA GLN A 62 -17.32 15.76 -21.11
C GLN A 62 -18.67 16.04 -21.79
N GLN A 63 -19.49 15.01 -22.00
CA GLN A 63 -20.84 15.12 -22.57
C GLN A 63 -21.95 15.33 -21.52
N GLN A 64 -21.64 15.33 -20.22
CA GLN A 64 -22.66 15.48 -19.17
C GLN A 64 -23.24 16.90 -19.09
N THR A 65 -24.58 16.97 -18.97
CA THR A 65 -25.30 18.21 -18.69
C THR A 65 -25.06 18.72 -17.27
N ARG A 66 -25.19 20.03 -17.03
CA ARG A 66 -24.96 20.65 -15.70
C ARG A 66 -25.82 20.03 -14.58
N ALA A 67 -27.07 19.68 -14.87
CA ALA A 67 -27.97 19.04 -13.90
C ALA A 67 -27.52 17.61 -13.55
N GLN A 68 -27.07 16.85 -14.54
CA GLN A 68 -26.57 15.50 -14.34
C GLN A 68 -25.25 15.50 -13.54
N ARG A 69 -24.38 16.47 -13.81
CA ARG A 69 -23.14 16.69 -13.04
C ARG A 69 -23.44 17.08 -11.58
N ALA A 70 -24.45 17.91 -11.34
CA ALA A 70 -24.88 18.28 -9.99
C ALA A 70 -25.47 17.09 -9.21
N CYS A 71 -26.33 16.27 -9.86
CA CYS A 71 -26.88 15.06 -9.25
C CYS A 71 -25.78 14.04 -8.88
N HIS A 72 -24.79 13.89 -9.76
CA HIS A 72 -23.66 13.01 -9.51
C HIS A 72 -22.76 13.51 -8.38
N LEU A 73 -22.47 14.82 -8.33
CA LEU A 73 -21.75 15.45 -7.22
C LEU A 73 -22.50 15.32 -5.89
N LEU A 74 -23.83 15.47 -5.90
CA LEU A 74 -24.66 15.30 -4.71
C LEU A 74 -24.61 13.85 -4.19
N THR A 75 -24.60 12.87 -5.10
CA THR A 75 -24.45 11.46 -4.75
C THR A 75 -23.08 11.19 -4.15
N TYR A 76 -22.02 11.76 -4.74
CA TYR A 76 -20.66 11.70 -4.20
C TYR A 76 -20.58 12.30 -2.79
N LEU A 77 -21.16 13.47 -2.58
CA LEU A 77 -21.20 14.11 -1.27
C LEU A 77 -21.95 13.26 -0.24
N ARG A 78 -23.10 12.69 -0.61
CA ARG A 78 -23.89 11.84 0.29
C ARG A 78 -23.13 10.61 0.77
N VAL A 79 -22.45 9.89 -0.13
CA VAL A 79 -21.71 8.68 0.24
C VAL A 79 -20.47 9.02 1.07
N ASN A 80 -19.72 10.06 0.71
CA ASN A 80 -18.57 10.49 1.51
C ASN A 80 -18.97 11.02 2.89
N ILE A 81 -20.11 11.73 3.00
CA ILE A 81 -20.67 12.12 4.30
C ILE A 81 -21.06 10.89 5.11
N LEU A 82 -21.72 9.89 4.50
CA LEU A 82 -22.09 8.65 5.17
C LEU A 82 -20.86 7.89 5.70
N ILE A 83 -19.78 7.82 4.92
CA ILE A 83 -18.50 7.26 5.36
C ILE A 83 -17.94 8.05 6.55
N GLY A 84 -17.95 9.38 6.48
CA GLY A 84 -17.53 10.24 7.58
C GLY A 84 -18.34 10.01 8.86
N VAL A 85 -19.67 9.90 8.76
CA VAL A 85 -20.56 9.58 9.89
C VAL A 85 -20.24 8.21 10.46
N LEU A 86 -19.95 7.21 9.62
CA LEU A 86 -19.55 5.87 10.09
C LEU A 86 -18.22 5.92 10.86
N VAL A 87 -17.25 6.71 10.40
CA VAL A 87 -15.97 6.90 11.10
C VAL A 87 -16.18 7.61 12.44
N VAL A 88 -17.00 8.66 12.48
CA VAL A 88 -17.32 9.36 13.74
C VAL A 88 -18.08 8.43 14.69
N GLY A 89 -19.05 7.67 14.20
CA GLY A 89 -19.78 6.68 15.00
C GLY A 89 -18.89 5.57 15.54
N ALA A 90 -17.89 5.13 14.77
CA ALA A 90 -16.87 4.21 15.24
C ALA A 90 -16.03 4.80 16.38
N ILE A 91 -15.60 6.07 16.24
CA ILE A 91 -14.84 6.78 17.26
C ILE A 91 -15.65 6.94 18.55
N THR A 92 -16.92 7.34 18.46
CA THR A 92 -17.78 7.50 19.63
C THR A 92 -18.08 6.16 20.29
N ALA A 93 -18.29 5.08 19.52
CA ALA A 93 -18.48 3.74 20.06
C ALA A 93 -17.24 3.25 20.82
N ILE A 94 -16.03 3.51 20.31
CA ILE A 94 -14.78 3.18 21.00
C ILE A 94 -14.68 3.97 22.30
N PHE A 95 -14.94 5.28 22.26
CA PHE A 95 -14.89 6.14 23.45
C PHE A 95 -15.88 5.69 24.54
N TRP A 96 -17.12 5.38 24.16
CA TRP A 96 -18.11 4.86 25.10
C TRP A 96 -17.73 3.48 25.63
N ALA A 97 -17.21 2.60 24.78
CA ALA A 97 -16.77 1.27 25.20
C ALA A 97 -15.60 1.35 26.19
N THR A 98 -14.64 2.24 25.96
CA THR A 98 -13.51 2.46 26.87
C THR A 98 -13.97 3.05 28.20
N THR A 99 -14.78 4.12 28.22
CA THR A 99 -15.24 4.71 29.49
C THR A 99 -16.13 3.74 30.27
N TYR A 100 -17.07 3.07 29.60
CA TYR A 100 -17.98 2.13 30.24
C TYR A 100 -17.26 0.91 30.84
N SER A 101 -16.21 0.42 30.16
CA SER A 101 -15.36 -0.66 30.68
C SER A 101 -14.58 -0.24 31.92
N GLN A 102 -14.24 1.04 32.07
CA GLN A 102 -13.43 1.52 33.18
C GLN A 102 -14.26 1.95 34.40
N ASP A 103 -15.51 2.38 34.20
CA ASP A 103 -16.41 2.79 35.29
C ASP A 103 -17.06 1.59 36.03
N ASN A 104 -17.25 0.46 35.35
CA ASN A 104 -17.98 -0.70 35.89
C ASN A 104 -17.07 -1.86 36.30
N LYS A 105 -16.04 -1.58 37.11
CA LYS A 105 -15.09 -2.60 37.56
C LYS A 105 -15.65 -3.61 38.57
N GLU A 106 -16.78 -3.30 39.22
CA GLU A 106 -17.34 -4.12 40.30
C GLU A 106 -18.48 -5.07 39.87
N GLU A 107 -18.83 -5.10 38.59
CA GLU A 107 -19.89 -5.96 38.05
C GLU A 107 -19.47 -7.45 37.97
N PRO A 108 -20.37 -8.43 38.18
CA PRO A 108 -20.06 -9.86 38.09
C PRO A 108 -19.61 -10.32 36.70
N LEU A 109 -19.91 -9.54 35.64
CA LEU A 109 -19.44 -9.74 34.27
C LEU A 109 -18.14 -8.98 33.93
N PHE A 110 -17.37 -8.57 34.94
CA PHE A 110 -16.14 -7.80 34.81
C PHE A 110 -15.21 -8.29 33.68
N VAL A 111 -15.00 -9.60 33.57
CA VAL A 111 -14.11 -10.19 32.56
C VAL A 111 -14.58 -9.87 31.14
N LEU A 112 -15.89 -9.94 30.87
CA LEU A 112 -16.43 -9.64 29.54
C LEU A 112 -16.37 -8.14 29.24
N LEU A 113 -16.63 -7.31 30.24
CA LEU A 113 -16.54 -5.85 30.13
C LEU A 113 -15.10 -5.39 29.83
N GLN A 114 -14.10 -6.05 30.41
CA GLN A 114 -12.70 -5.70 30.22
C GLN A 114 -12.18 -5.98 28.80
N TYR A 115 -12.78 -6.94 28.09
CA TYR A 115 -12.47 -7.21 26.69
C TYR A 115 -13.32 -6.39 25.71
N LEU A 116 -14.27 -5.59 26.21
CA LEU A 116 -15.15 -4.77 25.39
C LEU A 116 -14.36 -3.76 24.53
N PRO A 117 -13.42 -2.94 25.06
CA PRO A 117 -12.73 -1.95 24.24
C PRO A 117 -11.83 -2.58 23.15
N PRO A 118 -10.95 -3.55 23.47
CA PRO A 118 -10.19 -4.29 22.46
C PRO A 118 -11.06 -4.98 21.41
N GLY A 119 -12.19 -5.55 21.84
CA GLY A 119 -13.17 -6.21 20.98
C GLY A 119 -13.83 -5.24 20.00
N VAL A 120 -14.35 -4.11 20.49
CA VAL A 120 -14.99 -3.07 19.68
C VAL A 120 -14.00 -2.48 18.67
N ILE A 121 -12.77 -2.16 19.09
CA ILE A 121 -11.73 -1.62 18.19
C ILE A 121 -11.39 -2.62 17.09
N SER A 122 -11.16 -3.89 17.45
CA SER A 122 -10.82 -4.94 16.49
C SER A 122 -11.97 -5.19 15.51
N LEU A 123 -13.22 -5.19 15.99
CA LEU A 123 -14.41 -5.39 15.19
C LEU A 123 -14.64 -4.21 14.22
N VAL A 124 -14.53 -2.98 14.69
CA VAL A 124 -14.66 -1.77 13.86
C VAL A 124 -13.58 -1.73 12.79
N ASN A 125 -12.31 -1.98 13.16
CA ASN A 125 -11.19 -1.98 12.22
C ASN A 125 -11.27 -3.10 11.18
N PHE A 126 -12.07 -4.12 11.44
CA PHE A 126 -12.35 -5.23 10.52
C PHE A 126 -13.59 -5.00 9.66
N LEU A 127 -14.73 -4.60 10.25
CA LEU A 127 -15.98 -4.35 9.55
C LEU A 127 -15.92 -3.07 8.70
N GLY A 128 -15.22 -2.05 9.17
CA GLY A 128 -15.09 -0.76 8.49
C GLY A 128 -14.61 -0.88 7.05
N PRO A 129 -13.47 -1.54 6.77
CA PRO A 129 -13.00 -1.79 5.40
C PRO A 129 -14.02 -2.51 4.50
N LEU A 130 -14.84 -3.42 5.05
CA LEU A 130 -15.88 -4.11 4.29
C LEU A 130 -17.00 -3.15 3.90
N LEU A 131 -17.47 -2.34 4.86
CA LEU A 131 -18.49 -1.31 4.63
C LEU A 131 -17.99 -0.23 3.67
N PHE A 132 -16.75 0.25 3.81
CA PHE A 132 -16.18 1.23 2.90
C PHE A 132 -16.06 0.68 1.47
N THR A 133 -15.66 -0.59 1.32
CA THR A 133 -15.61 -1.21 -0.02
C THR A 133 -17.00 -1.25 -0.65
N PHE A 134 -18.02 -1.62 0.12
CA PHE A 134 -19.41 -1.64 -0.35
C PHE A 134 -19.93 -0.23 -0.71
N LEU A 135 -19.67 0.76 0.15
CA LEU A 135 -20.11 2.14 -0.06
C LEU A 135 -19.43 2.78 -1.27
N VAL A 136 -18.12 2.60 -1.43
CA VAL A 136 -17.36 3.16 -2.56
C VAL A 136 -17.73 2.46 -3.88
N GLN A 137 -18.15 1.20 -3.85
CA GLN A 137 -18.70 0.51 -5.04
C GLN A 137 -20.01 1.12 -5.53
N LEU A 138 -20.81 1.74 -4.66
CA LEU A 138 -22.02 2.45 -5.06
C LEU A 138 -21.71 3.74 -5.86
N GLU A 139 -20.50 4.28 -5.74
CA GLU A 139 -20.11 5.57 -6.32
C GLU A 139 -19.60 5.51 -7.77
N ASN A 140 -19.59 4.33 -8.41
CA ASN A 140 -19.12 4.15 -9.80
C ASN A 140 -17.77 4.86 -10.10
N TYR A 141 -16.87 4.93 -9.12
CA TYR A 141 -15.57 5.57 -9.30
C TYR A 141 -14.69 4.85 -10.34
N PRO A 142 -13.69 5.54 -10.93
CA PRO A 142 -12.58 4.87 -11.57
C PRO A 142 -11.96 3.82 -10.63
N PRO A 143 -11.60 2.62 -11.14
CA PRO A 143 -11.10 1.52 -10.30
C PRO A 143 -9.84 1.90 -9.50
N ASN A 144 -9.05 2.84 -10.02
CA ASN A 144 -7.85 3.35 -9.36
C ASN A 144 -8.19 4.29 -8.19
N THR A 145 -9.17 5.18 -8.37
CA THR A 145 -9.60 6.11 -7.32
C THR A 145 -10.45 5.40 -6.27
N GLU A 146 -11.27 4.42 -6.67
CA GLU A 146 -12.05 3.54 -5.80
C GLU A 146 -11.15 2.88 -4.73
N VAL A 147 -10.06 2.24 -5.18
CA VAL A 147 -9.11 1.57 -4.29
C VAL A 147 -8.38 2.57 -3.41
N ASN A 148 -7.85 3.66 -3.98
CA ASN A 148 -7.11 4.66 -3.21
C ASN A 148 -7.99 5.34 -2.16
N LEU A 149 -9.24 5.69 -2.49
CA LEU A 149 -10.18 6.28 -1.56
C LEU A 149 -10.55 5.30 -0.43
N THR A 150 -10.82 4.03 -0.79
CA THR A 150 -11.07 2.98 0.20
C THR A 150 -9.88 2.81 1.14
N LEU A 151 -8.65 2.81 0.61
CA LEU A 151 -7.43 2.71 1.40
C LEU A 151 -7.23 3.92 2.32
N MET A 152 -7.49 5.13 1.84
CA MET A 152 -7.44 6.35 2.65
C MET A 152 -8.40 6.24 3.84
N TRP A 153 -9.66 5.85 3.62
CA TRP A 153 -10.63 5.69 4.71
C TRP A 153 -10.28 4.55 5.67
N CYS A 154 -9.68 3.45 5.17
CA CYS A 154 -9.16 2.39 6.04
C CYS A 154 -8.02 2.88 6.94
N VAL A 155 -7.12 3.71 6.41
CA VAL A 155 -6.04 4.34 7.20
C VAL A 155 -6.63 5.27 8.25
N VAL A 156 -7.53 6.17 7.84
CA VAL A 156 -8.18 7.13 8.76
C VAL A 156 -8.87 6.38 9.89
N LEU A 157 -9.62 5.33 9.60
CA LEU A 157 -10.29 4.52 10.62
C LEU A 157 -9.30 3.85 11.59
N LYS A 158 -8.23 3.22 11.08
CA LYS A 158 -7.25 2.52 11.93
C LYS A 158 -6.45 3.50 12.80
N LEU A 159 -6.00 4.63 12.25
CA LEU A 159 -5.27 5.64 13.01
C LEU A 159 -6.19 6.36 14.01
N ALA A 160 -7.42 6.71 13.61
CA ALA A 160 -8.37 7.36 14.50
C ALA A 160 -8.81 6.43 15.64
N SER A 161 -9.06 5.15 15.37
CA SER A 161 -9.42 4.19 16.43
C SER A 161 -8.29 4.00 17.45
N LEU A 162 -7.05 3.83 17.00
CA LEU A 162 -5.88 3.74 17.88
C LEU A 162 -5.62 5.05 18.65
N GLY A 163 -5.76 6.20 17.98
CA GLY A 163 -5.58 7.50 18.61
C GLY A 163 -6.64 7.79 19.66
N MET A 164 -7.91 7.46 19.38
CA MET A 164 -9.01 7.64 20.31
C MET A 164 -8.93 6.69 21.49
N PHE A 165 -8.50 5.44 21.27
CA PHE A 165 -8.20 4.52 22.36
C PHE A 165 -7.08 5.05 23.27
N SER A 166 -5.98 5.54 22.68
CA SER A 166 -4.87 6.15 23.41
C SER A 166 -5.31 7.37 24.22
N PHE A 167 -6.10 8.25 23.60
CA PHE A 167 -6.63 9.44 24.22
C PHE A 167 -7.60 9.10 25.36
N SER A 168 -8.55 8.18 25.13
CA SER A 168 -9.53 7.78 26.15
C SER A 168 -8.87 7.10 27.34
N LEU A 169 -7.91 6.20 27.12
CA LEU A 169 -7.14 5.62 28.22
C LEU A 169 -6.37 6.69 28.99
N GLY A 170 -5.74 7.63 28.26
CA GLY A 170 -5.06 8.77 28.88
C GLY A 170 -6.00 9.62 29.74
N GLN A 171 -7.20 9.94 29.26
CA GLN A 171 -8.17 10.73 30.03
C GLN A 171 -8.62 10.01 31.31
N THR A 172 -8.90 8.70 31.23
CA THR A 172 -9.37 7.94 32.39
C THR A 172 -8.26 7.71 33.43
N ILE A 173 -7.03 7.44 32.98
CA ILE A 173 -5.91 7.13 33.88
C ILE A 173 -5.30 8.42 34.46
N LEU A 174 -5.12 9.44 33.63
CA LEU A 174 -4.43 10.69 33.96
C LEU A 174 -5.39 11.83 34.31
N CYS A 175 -6.69 11.57 34.37
CA CYS A 175 -7.75 12.56 34.68
C CYS A 175 -7.72 13.82 33.80
N ILE A 176 -7.29 13.71 32.54
CA ILE A 176 -7.14 14.87 31.64
C ILE A 176 -8.53 15.42 31.24
N GLY A 177 -8.92 16.51 31.89
CA GLY A 177 -10.18 17.23 31.62
C GLY A 177 -11.38 16.83 32.48
N GLY A 178 -11.17 16.02 33.54
CA GLY A 178 -12.20 15.66 34.51
C GLY A 178 -12.28 16.60 35.74
N ASN A 179 -13.33 16.45 36.55
CA ASN A 179 -13.46 17.15 37.84
C ASN A 179 -12.49 16.54 38.86
N LYS A 180 -11.70 17.42 39.48
CA LYS A 180 -10.67 17.04 40.45
C LYS A 180 -11.28 16.41 41.70
N THR A 181 -11.16 15.10 41.85
CA THR A 181 -11.56 14.37 43.06
C THR A 181 -10.38 14.28 44.05
N SER A 182 -10.68 13.94 45.31
CA SER A 182 -9.72 13.92 46.42
C SER A 182 -8.56 12.92 46.26
N CYS A 183 -8.59 11.99 45.30
CA CYS A 183 -7.52 11.03 45.00
C CYS A 183 -6.42 11.58 44.05
N GLU A 184 -6.44 12.87 43.68
CA GLU A 184 -5.57 13.45 42.63
C GLU A 184 -4.16 13.91 43.03
N SER A 185 -3.70 13.68 44.27
CA SER A 185 -2.44 14.30 44.75
C SER A 185 -1.18 13.95 43.95
N TYR A 186 -1.22 12.89 43.13
CA TYR A 186 -0.08 12.36 42.37
C TYR A 186 -0.20 12.50 40.84
N GLY A 187 -1.23 13.18 40.33
CA GLY A 187 -1.39 13.43 38.88
C GLY A 187 -1.93 12.26 38.03
N TYR A 188 -2.46 11.21 38.68
CA TYR A 188 -3.21 10.12 38.07
C TYR A 188 -4.23 9.56 39.09
N ASN A 189 -5.20 8.75 38.64
CA ASN A 189 -6.19 8.15 39.53
C ASN A 189 -5.61 6.96 40.33
N ALA A 190 -5.02 7.27 41.50
CA ALA A 190 -4.38 6.29 42.36
C ALA A 190 -5.35 5.30 43.03
N CYS A 191 -6.64 5.66 43.14
CA CYS A 191 -7.65 4.85 43.81
C CYS A 191 -8.07 3.64 42.96
N ASP A 192 -8.13 3.81 41.64
CA ASP A 192 -8.50 2.73 40.69
C ASP A 192 -7.30 2.02 40.05
N TYR A 193 -6.13 2.65 40.04
CA TYR A 193 -4.92 2.13 39.38
C TYR A 193 -3.67 2.38 40.23
N GLN A 194 -3.37 1.44 41.13
CA GLN A 194 -2.11 1.46 41.89
C GLN A 194 -0.87 1.39 40.96
N CYS A 195 -0.97 0.60 39.88
CA CYS A 195 0.12 0.36 38.92
C CYS A 195 -0.35 0.65 37.49
N TRP A 196 -0.62 1.92 37.21
CA TRP A 196 -1.23 2.35 35.95
C TRP A 196 -0.40 1.99 34.70
N GLU A 197 0.95 1.96 34.79
CA GLU A 197 1.83 1.56 33.69
C GLU A 197 1.54 0.13 33.21
N ASN A 198 1.33 -0.79 34.17
CA ASN A 198 0.99 -2.18 33.88
C ASN A 198 -0.42 -2.30 33.30
N ALA A 199 -1.37 -1.51 33.80
CA ALA A 199 -2.74 -1.49 33.26
C ALA A 199 -2.76 -1.08 31.78
N VAL A 200 -1.98 -0.05 31.40
CA VAL A 200 -1.83 0.34 29.99
C VAL A 200 -1.21 -0.78 29.16
N GLY A 201 -0.15 -1.43 29.68
CA GLY A 201 0.50 -2.56 29.02
C GLY A 201 -0.44 -3.75 28.79
N GLU A 202 -1.29 -4.05 29.78
CA GLU A 202 -2.28 -5.11 29.73
C GLU A 202 -3.36 -4.83 28.66
N GLU A 203 -3.87 -3.61 28.59
CA GLU A 203 -4.83 -3.19 27.57
C GLU A 203 -4.27 -3.29 26.15
N LEU A 204 -3.01 -2.87 25.94
CA LEU A 204 -2.32 -2.99 24.65
C LEU A 204 -2.03 -4.44 24.28
N TYR A 205 -1.71 -5.29 25.26
CA TYR A 205 -1.53 -6.72 25.06
C TYR A 205 -2.83 -7.41 24.62
N ARG A 206 -3.95 -7.10 25.30
CA ARG A 206 -5.28 -7.60 24.94
C ARG A 206 -5.68 -7.15 23.54
N LEU A 207 -5.49 -5.87 23.21
CA LEU A 207 -5.75 -5.32 21.87
C LEU A 207 -4.95 -6.03 20.78
N SER A 208 -3.65 -6.24 20.99
CA SER A 208 -2.79 -6.97 20.05
C SER A 208 -3.27 -8.42 19.84
N THR A 209 -3.60 -9.11 20.93
CA THR A 209 -4.08 -10.49 20.90
C THR A 209 -5.44 -10.60 20.21
N PHE A 210 -6.39 -9.72 20.51
CA PHE A 210 -7.69 -9.69 19.85
C PHE A 210 -7.59 -9.43 18.35
N ASN A 211 -6.73 -8.50 17.94
CA ASN A 211 -6.52 -8.21 16.51
C ASN A 211 -5.94 -9.43 15.77
N PHE A 212 -5.01 -10.15 16.39
CA PHE A 212 -4.48 -11.41 15.85
C PHE A 212 -5.55 -12.50 15.79
N LEU A 213 -6.29 -12.74 16.87
CA LEU A 213 -7.37 -13.72 16.92
C LEU A 213 -8.47 -13.45 15.90
N LEU A 214 -8.83 -12.18 15.70
CA LEU A 214 -9.83 -11.79 14.72
C LEU A 214 -9.32 -11.97 13.28
N THR A 215 -8.03 -11.70 13.03
CA THR A 215 -7.38 -12.01 11.75
C THR A 215 -7.39 -13.52 11.46
N LEU A 216 -7.10 -14.33 12.49
CA LEU A 216 -7.16 -15.78 12.43
C LEU A 216 -8.58 -16.27 12.15
N ALA A 217 -9.56 -15.80 12.93
CA ALA A 217 -10.96 -16.14 12.78
C ALA A 217 -11.49 -15.76 11.40
N PHE A 218 -11.11 -14.61 10.85
CA PHE A 218 -11.50 -14.25 9.48
C PHE A 218 -10.93 -15.22 8.44
N ALA A 219 -9.66 -15.59 8.56
CA ALA A 219 -9.05 -16.54 7.65
C ALA A 219 -9.80 -17.88 7.70
N PHE A 220 -10.03 -18.44 8.89
CA PHE A 220 -10.62 -19.77 9.05
C PHE A 220 -12.15 -19.83 8.91
N CYS A 221 -12.89 -18.84 9.41
CA CYS A 221 -14.36 -18.85 9.47
C CYS A 221 -15.02 -18.12 8.30
N VAL A 222 -14.31 -17.22 7.61
CA VAL A 222 -14.88 -16.47 6.47
C VAL A 222 -14.18 -16.83 5.17
N SER A 223 -12.86 -16.74 5.12
CA SER A 223 -12.13 -16.92 3.87
C SER A 223 -12.19 -18.38 3.37
N LEU A 224 -11.92 -19.37 4.24
CA LEU A 224 -11.98 -20.79 3.85
C LEU A 224 -13.39 -21.26 3.51
N PRO A 225 -14.43 -20.98 4.32
CA PRO A 225 -15.78 -21.47 4.04
C PRO A 225 -16.34 -20.81 2.79
N ARG A 226 -16.05 -19.52 2.54
CA ARG A 226 -16.43 -18.85 1.29
C ARG A 226 -15.94 -19.62 0.06
N ARG A 227 -14.70 -20.10 0.05
CA ARG A 227 -14.21 -20.92 -1.06
C ARG A 227 -14.91 -22.26 -1.15
N LEU A 228 -15.03 -22.99 -0.04
CA LEU A 228 -15.68 -24.31 -0.05
C LEU A 228 -17.10 -24.20 -0.59
N LEU A 229 -17.83 -23.16 -0.19
CA LEU A 229 -19.20 -22.91 -0.66
C LEU A 229 -19.25 -22.57 -2.15
N VAL A 230 -18.35 -21.71 -2.64
CA VAL A 230 -18.28 -21.34 -4.08
C VAL A 230 -17.86 -22.52 -4.96
N GLU A 231 -17.04 -23.44 -4.47
CA GLU A 231 -16.63 -24.66 -5.20
C GLU A 231 -17.70 -25.76 -5.14
N ARG A 232 -18.44 -25.87 -4.03
CA ARG A 232 -19.44 -26.92 -3.82
C ARG A 232 -20.80 -26.62 -4.45
N PHE A 233 -21.23 -25.35 -4.43
CA PHE A 233 -22.57 -24.95 -4.84
C PHE A 233 -22.53 -24.12 -6.14
N SER A 234 -23.17 -24.65 -7.19
CA SER A 234 -23.39 -23.92 -8.44
C SER A 234 -24.72 -23.15 -8.37
N GLY A 235 -24.66 -21.81 -8.26
CA GLY A 235 -25.84 -20.95 -8.30
C GLY A 235 -25.48 -19.49 -8.58
N ARG A 236 -26.45 -18.68 -9.05
CA ARG A 236 -26.24 -17.24 -9.34
C ARG A 236 -25.72 -16.46 -8.13
N PHE A 237 -26.19 -16.80 -6.93
CA PHE A 237 -25.73 -16.20 -5.68
C PHE A 237 -24.25 -16.51 -5.38
N TRP A 238 -23.84 -17.78 -5.49
CA TRP A 238 -22.45 -18.20 -5.26
C TRP A 238 -21.49 -17.68 -6.34
N ALA A 239 -21.99 -17.52 -7.58
CA ALA A 239 -21.26 -16.86 -8.66
C ALA A 239 -21.07 -15.35 -8.40
N TRP A 240 -22.08 -14.68 -7.81
CA TRP A 240 -21.99 -13.27 -7.40
C TRP A 240 -21.06 -13.06 -6.20
N LEU A 241 -21.16 -13.91 -5.17
CA LEU A 241 -20.29 -13.85 -3.99
C LEU A 241 -18.80 -14.02 -4.37
N GLY A 242 -18.53 -14.86 -5.37
CA GLY A 242 -17.24 -14.99 -6.02
C GLY A 242 -16.10 -15.46 -5.10
N ARG A 243 -14.90 -15.56 -5.65
CA ARG A 243 -13.69 -15.75 -4.83
C ARG A 243 -13.17 -14.38 -4.41
N GLU A 244 -12.65 -14.31 -3.20
CA GLU A 244 -12.08 -13.09 -2.64
C GLU A 244 -10.86 -12.61 -3.45
N GLU A 245 -10.81 -11.30 -3.71
CA GLU A 245 -9.66 -10.65 -4.33
C GLU A 245 -8.61 -10.32 -3.25
N PHE A 246 -7.36 -10.71 -3.48
CA PHE A 246 -6.28 -10.38 -2.56
C PHE A 246 -5.74 -8.97 -2.84
N LEU A 247 -6.18 -7.98 -2.05
CA LEU A 247 -5.63 -6.63 -2.10
C LEU A 247 -4.40 -6.53 -1.19
N VAL A 248 -3.21 -6.48 -1.80
CA VAL A 248 -1.94 -6.26 -1.09
C VAL A 248 -2.00 -5.04 -0.16
N PRO A 249 -2.51 -3.86 -0.59
CA PRO A 249 -2.51 -2.67 0.27
C PRO A 249 -3.29 -2.82 1.58
N LYS A 250 -4.44 -3.51 1.56
CA LYS A 250 -5.25 -3.73 2.78
C LYS A 250 -4.48 -4.56 3.81
N ASN A 251 -3.81 -5.62 3.36
CA ASN A 251 -3.01 -6.47 4.22
C ASN A 251 -1.77 -5.75 4.79
N VAL A 252 -1.15 -4.85 4.01
CA VAL A 252 -0.05 -4.01 4.52
C VAL A 252 -0.53 -3.08 5.62
N LEU A 253 -1.73 -2.51 5.50
CA LEU A 253 -2.31 -1.64 6.53
C LEU A 253 -2.60 -2.37 7.86
N ASP A 254 -3.00 -3.64 7.80
CA ASP A 254 -3.17 -4.47 9.00
C ASP A 254 -1.84 -4.68 9.73
N ILE A 255 -0.74 -4.88 8.98
CA ILE A 255 0.62 -5.01 9.53
C ILE A 255 1.06 -3.70 10.17
N VAL A 256 0.85 -2.56 9.49
CA VAL A 256 1.22 -1.25 10.04
C VAL A 256 0.45 -0.97 11.33
N ALA A 257 -0.83 -1.32 11.41
CA ALA A 257 -1.60 -1.18 12.66
C ALA A 257 -1.04 -2.04 13.82
N ALA A 258 -0.64 -3.28 13.54
CA ALA A 258 0.00 -4.13 14.55
C ALA A 258 1.37 -3.56 15.01
N GLN A 259 2.14 -2.99 14.08
CA GLN A 259 3.40 -2.29 14.40
C GLN A 259 3.16 -1.07 15.28
N THR A 260 2.15 -0.25 15.00
CA THR A 260 1.84 0.94 15.81
C THR A 260 1.43 0.58 17.25
N ILE A 261 0.66 -0.50 17.45
CA ILE A 261 0.33 -1.00 18.79
C ILE A 261 1.60 -1.45 19.52
N THR A 262 2.51 -2.13 18.81
CA THR A 262 3.78 -2.58 19.39
C THR A 262 4.68 -1.42 19.80
N TRP A 263 4.75 -0.35 18.99
CA TRP A 263 5.50 0.84 19.34
C TRP A 263 4.92 1.57 20.55
N MET A 264 3.60 1.66 20.64
CA MET A 264 2.92 2.25 21.79
C MET A 264 3.16 1.43 23.06
N GLY A 265 3.17 0.10 22.96
CA GLY A 265 3.35 -0.80 24.10
C GLY A 265 4.78 -1.14 24.47
N LEU A 266 5.79 -0.71 23.69
CA LEU A 266 7.20 -1.07 23.92
C LEU A 266 7.69 -0.65 25.31
N PHE A 267 7.26 0.52 25.78
CA PHE A 267 7.63 1.06 27.09
C PHE A 267 6.93 0.32 28.24
N TYR A 268 5.64 0.00 28.09
CA TYR A 268 4.83 -0.62 29.13
C TYR A 268 5.00 -2.14 29.23
N CYS A 269 5.19 -2.82 28.09
CA CYS A 269 5.33 -4.27 28.00
C CYS A 269 6.48 -4.64 27.06
N PRO A 270 7.72 -4.83 27.57
CA PRO A 270 8.90 -5.09 26.74
C PRO A 270 8.84 -6.44 26.00
N LEU A 271 7.94 -7.35 26.40
CA LEU A 271 7.72 -8.63 25.72
C LEU A 271 6.77 -8.52 24.51
N LEU A 272 6.05 -7.40 24.37
CA LEU A 272 5.09 -7.18 23.28
C LEU A 272 5.71 -7.29 21.87
N PRO A 273 6.95 -6.81 21.59
CA PRO A 273 7.59 -6.99 20.29
C PRO A 273 7.89 -8.45 19.96
N LEU A 274 8.25 -9.27 20.97
CA LEU A 274 8.46 -10.70 20.78
C LEU A 274 7.15 -11.39 20.38
N LEU A 275 6.07 -11.08 21.11
CA LEU A 275 4.72 -11.56 20.80
C LEU A 275 4.28 -11.17 19.38
N ASN A 276 4.45 -9.89 19.02
CA ASN A 276 4.09 -9.40 17.70
C ASN A 276 4.92 -10.07 16.59
N SER A 277 6.19 -10.39 16.85
CA SER A 277 7.03 -11.13 15.90
C SER A 277 6.45 -12.52 15.60
N VAL A 278 5.96 -13.23 16.62
CA VAL A 278 5.25 -14.51 16.47
C VAL A 278 3.95 -14.32 15.70
N PHE A 279 3.15 -13.29 16.03
CA PHE A 279 1.90 -13.00 15.32
C PHE A 279 2.10 -12.69 13.85
N ILE A 280 3.10 -11.89 13.50
CA ILE A 280 3.44 -11.58 12.11
C ILE A 280 3.89 -12.85 11.38
N PHE A 281 4.71 -13.70 12.01
CA PHE A 281 5.15 -14.96 11.43
C PHE A 281 3.96 -15.89 11.12
N LEU A 282 3.05 -16.09 12.08
CA LEU A 282 1.84 -16.89 11.87
C LEU A 282 0.94 -16.29 10.78
N THR A 283 0.70 -14.97 10.85
CA THR A 283 -0.12 -14.25 9.86
C THR A 283 0.47 -14.37 8.45
N PHE A 284 1.79 -14.36 8.30
CA PHE A 284 2.45 -14.55 7.01
C PHE A 284 2.11 -15.90 6.37
N TYR A 285 2.22 -17.00 7.12
CA TYR A 285 1.89 -18.33 6.58
C TYR A 285 0.40 -18.48 6.28
N ILE A 286 -0.47 -17.94 7.14
CA ILE A 286 -1.92 -17.94 6.92
C ILE A 286 -2.25 -17.17 5.65
N LYS A 287 -1.75 -15.94 5.50
CA LYS A 287 -2.01 -15.09 4.32
C LYS A 287 -1.38 -15.69 3.05
N LYS A 288 -0.22 -16.34 3.13
CA LYS A 288 0.39 -17.10 2.03
C LYS A 288 -0.51 -18.23 1.57
N TYR A 289 -1.06 -19.01 2.50
CA TYR A 289 -2.01 -20.06 2.19
C TYR A 289 -3.28 -19.50 1.52
N THR A 290 -3.89 -18.46 2.11
CA THR A 290 -5.07 -17.80 1.56
C THR A 290 -4.81 -17.25 0.15
N LEU A 291 -3.65 -16.63 -0.09
CA LEU A 291 -3.28 -16.11 -1.41
C LEU A 291 -3.17 -17.22 -2.47
N LEU A 292 -2.48 -18.32 -2.15
CA LEU A 292 -2.20 -19.39 -3.11
C LEU A 292 -3.40 -20.30 -3.38
N LYS A 293 -4.28 -20.47 -2.40
CA LYS A 293 -5.37 -21.47 -2.45
C LYS A 293 -6.77 -20.87 -2.49
N ASN A 294 -6.97 -19.67 -1.93
CA ASN A 294 -8.30 -19.08 -1.74
C ASN A 294 -8.62 -17.97 -2.75
N SER A 295 -7.64 -17.13 -3.04
CA SER A 295 -7.83 -15.89 -3.78
C SER A 295 -7.78 -16.07 -5.30
N ARG A 296 -8.52 -15.21 -6.02
CA ARG A 296 -8.32 -15.04 -7.47
C ARG A 296 -7.13 -14.11 -7.74
N VAL A 297 -6.48 -14.31 -8.88
CA VAL A 297 -5.43 -13.40 -9.37
C VAL A 297 -6.04 -12.02 -9.53
N SER A 298 -5.48 -11.02 -8.85
CA SER A 298 -5.90 -9.64 -9.04
C SER A 298 -5.62 -9.21 -10.48
N HIS A 299 -6.67 -8.84 -11.21
CA HIS A 299 -6.59 -8.42 -12.60
C HIS A 299 -6.03 -6.98 -12.75
N ARG A 300 -5.94 -6.25 -11.63
CA ARG A 300 -5.52 -4.84 -11.55
C ARG A 300 -4.03 -4.78 -11.22
N ARG A 301 -3.23 -4.27 -12.16
CA ARG A 301 -1.80 -4.01 -11.93
C ARG A 301 -1.64 -2.75 -11.10
N PHE A 302 -1.21 -2.94 -9.86
CA PHE A 302 -0.84 -1.85 -8.96
C PHE A 302 0.57 -1.36 -9.30
N ARG A 303 0.73 -0.06 -9.56
CA ARG A 303 2.04 0.54 -9.76
C ARG A 303 2.75 0.68 -8.41
N ALA A 304 3.54 -0.34 -8.06
CA ALA A 304 4.25 -0.44 -6.78
C ALA A 304 5.02 0.84 -6.39
N SER A 305 5.61 1.56 -7.35
CA SER A 305 6.41 2.77 -7.10
C SER A 305 5.62 3.97 -6.55
N SER A 306 4.31 4.07 -6.84
CA SER A 306 3.48 5.19 -6.33
C SER A 306 3.02 4.95 -4.88
N SER A 307 3.08 3.71 -4.44
CA SER A 307 2.40 3.25 -3.24
C SER A 307 3.34 3.06 -2.07
N THR A 308 4.64 2.88 -2.35
CA THR A 308 5.70 2.94 -1.34
C THR A 308 5.66 4.24 -0.57
N PHE A 309 5.53 5.39 -1.26
CA PHE A 309 5.37 6.70 -0.61
C PHE A 309 4.15 6.75 0.31
N PHE A 310 3.01 6.22 -0.16
CA PHE A 310 1.79 6.15 0.65
C PHE A 310 1.99 5.33 1.92
N PHE A 311 2.55 4.11 1.83
CA PHE A 311 2.78 3.28 3.01
C PHE A 311 3.82 3.87 3.97
N GLN A 312 4.87 4.51 3.44
CA GLN A 312 5.85 5.23 4.25
C GLN A 312 5.21 6.40 5.01
N LEU A 313 4.31 7.16 4.38
CA LEU A 313 3.56 8.22 5.04
C LEU A 313 2.69 7.66 6.17
N VAL A 314 1.94 6.57 5.92
CA VAL A 314 1.10 5.93 6.94
C VAL A 314 1.94 5.43 8.12
N LEU A 315 3.11 4.86 7.84
CA LEU A 315 4.04 4.38 8.87
C LEU A 315 4.60 5.54 9.72
N ILE A 316 4.94 6.68 9.11
CA ILE A 316 5.35 7.89 9.85
C ILE A 316 4.20 8.42 10.71
N LEU A 317 2.97 8.50 10.18
CA LEU A 317 1.80 8.93 10.96
C LEU A 317 1.55 8.00 12.14
N GLY A 318 1.67 6.68 11.93
CA GLY A 318 1.57 5.69 12.99
C GLY A 318 2.67 5.82 14.04
N LEU A 319 3.90 6.11 13.63
CA LEU A 319 5.02 6.36 14.54
C LEU A 319 4.77 7.60 15.40
N LEU A 320 4.36 8.71 14.78
CA LEU A 320 4.02 9.94 15.49
C LEU A 320 2.89 9.71 16.51
N LEU A 321 1.87 8.93 16.13
CA LEU A 321 0.77 8.57 17.02
C LEU A 321 1.23 7.78 18.25
N ALA A 322 2.27 6.95 18.13
CA ALA A 322 2.84 6.22 19.26
C ALA A 322 3.83 7.05 20.08
N THR A 323 4.71 7.81 19.44
CA THR A 323 5.80 8.54 20.11
C THR A 323 5.33 9.81 20.81
N VAL A 324 4.30 10.50 20.31
CA VAL A 324 3.82 11.75 20.92
C VAL A 324 3.20 11.51 22.31
N PRO A 325 2.24 10.58 22.50
CA PRO A 325 1.72 10.26 23.83
C PRO A 325 2.81 9.70 24.73
N LEU A 326 3.66 8.80 24.23
CA LEU A 326 4.74 8.21 25.01
C LEU A 326 5.75 9.29 25.47
N GLY A 327 6.10 10.22 24.59
CA GLY A 327 6.99 11.33 24.92
C GLY A 327 6.42 12.20 26.04
N TYR A 328 5.12 12.52 25.96
CA TYR A 328 4.42 13.25 27.02
C TYR A 328 4.42 12.50 28.35
N VAL A 329 4.16 11.20 28.32
CA VAL A 329 4.17 10.34 29.51
C VAL A 329 5.55 10.30 30.16
N VAL A 330 6.60 10.03 29.37
CA VAL A 330 7.97 9.89 29.86
C VAL A 330 8.53 11.21 30.39
N SER A 331 8.13 12.35 29.82
CA SER A 331 8.66 13.66 30.22
C SER A 331 7.93 14.29 31.40
N SER A 332 6.62 14.09 31.52
CA SER A 332 5.76 14.98 32.31
C SER A 332 4.91 14.29 33.36
N ILE A 333 4.81 12.95 33.34
CA ILE A 333 3.88 12.21 34.20
C ILE A 333 4.65 11.49 35.32
N HIS A 334 4.09 11.52 36.52
CA HIS A 334 4.64 10.81 37.67
C HIS A 334 4.49 9.29 37.51
N SER A 335 5.60 8.56 37.66
CA SER A 335 5.56 7.11 37.73
C SER A 335 4.77 6.60 38.94
N SER A 336 4.22 5.38 38.82
CA SER A 336 3.47 4.75 39.91
C SER A 336 4.33 4.59 41.16
N TRP A 337 3.77 4.90 42.33
CA TRP A 337 4.52 4.91 43.59
C TRP A 337 4.75 3.49 44.15
N ASP A 338 3.76 2.61 44.01
CA ASP A 338 3.82 1.23 44.52
C ASP A 338 4.51 0.24 43.54
N CYS A 339 4.70 0.64 42.28
CA CYS A 339 5.06 -0.27 41.20
C CYS A 339 6.04 0.35 40.21
N GLY A 340 6.92 -0.50 39.65
CA GLY A 340 7.72 -0.16 38.48
C GLY A 340 9.17 0.26 38.78
N LEU A 341 9.99 0.26 37.74
CA LEU A 341 11.43 0.57 37.83
C LEU A 341 11.69 2.04 38.25
N PHE A 342 10.71 2.92 38.05
CA PHE A 342 10.82 4.36 38.20
C PHE A 342 10.02 4.93 39.39
N ALA A 343 9.61 4.07 40.33
CA ALA A 343 8.68 4.44 41.41
C ALA A 343 9.11 5.63 42.30
N ASN A 344 10.41 5.86 42.43
CA ASN A 344 10.96 6.98 43.22
C ASN A 344 11.12 8.29 42.44
N TYR A 345 10.73 8.35 41.16
CA TYR A 345 10.97 9.49 40.30
C TYR A 345 9.67 10.21 39.91
N SER A 346 9.73 11.55 39.92
CA SER A 346 8.60 12.39 39.50
C SER A 346 8.34 12.37 37.99
N ALA A 347 9.33 11.93 37.20
CA ALA A 347 9.12 11.52 35.80
C ALA A 347 10.16 10.47 35.40
N PRO A 348 9.83 9.48 34.55
CA PRO A 348 10.79 8.50 34.06
C PRO A 348 12.06 9.12 33.45
N TRP A 349 11.93 10.29 32.82
CA TRP A 349 13.06 11.02 32.23
C TRP A 349 14.12 11.47 33.25
N GLN A 350 13.79 11.65 34.53
CA GLN A 350 14.73 12.12 35.56
C GLN A 350 15.87 11.14 35.85
N VAL A 351 15.64 9.86 35.56
CA VAL A 351 16.62 8.79 35.74
C VAL A 351 17.80 8.94 34.78
N VAL A 352 17.55 9.45 33.57
CA VAL A 352 18.56 9.60 32.52
C VAL A 352 19.70 10.56 32.93
N PRO A 353 19.45 11.82 33.32
CA PRO A 353 20.53 12.73 33.73
C PRO A 353 21.26 12.25 34.98
N GLU A 354 20.58 11.59 35.93
CA GLU A 354 21.21 11.07 37.15
C GLU A 354 22.17 9.92 36.85
N LEU A 355 21.77 8.93 36.04
CA LEU A 355 22.67 7.85 35.63
C LEU A 355 23.84 8.35 34.78
N VAL A 356 23.62 9.35 33.93
CA VAL A 356 24.70 9.97 33.15
C VAL A 356 25.72 10.63 34.08
N ALA A 357 25.27 11.28 35.15
CA ALA A 357 26.15 11.87 36.16
C ALA A 357 26.92 10.82 36.97
N LEU A 358 26.30 9.66 37.26
CA LEU A 358 26.90 8.62 38.11
C LEU A 358 27.83 7.65 37.37
N ARG A 359 27.48 7.21 36.14
CA ARG A 359 28.20 6.14 35.43
C ARG A 359 29.16 6.63 34.35
N LEU A 360 28.98 7.84 33.82
CA LEU A 360 29.73 8.28 32.65
C LEU A 360 30.99 9.06 33.07
N PRO A 361 32.16 8.81 32.45
CA PRO A 361 33.37 9.57 32.75
C PRO A 361 33.20 11.08 32.45
N PRO A 362 33.96 11.97 33.10
CA PRO A 362 33.79 13.42 32.99
C PRO A 362 34.02 13.99 31.58
N SER A 363 34.69 13.25 30.70
CA SER A 363 34.80 13.55 29.27
C SER A 363 33.49 13.25 28.52
N GLY A 364 32.87 12.11 28.80
CA GLY A 364 31.58 11.71 28.22
C GLY A 364 30.43 12.64 28.65
N GLN A 365 30.41 13.05 29.92
CA GLN A 365 29.41 14.00 30.43
C GLN A 365 29.50 15.35 29.71
N ARG A 366 30.71 15.90 29.57
CA ARG A 366 30.94 17.15 28.81
C ARG A 366 30.53 17.02 27.35
N ALA A 367 30.83 15.89 26.71
CA ALA A 367 30.41 15.64 25.33
C ALA A 367 28.89 15.60 25.18
N LEU A 368 28.18 14.89 26.06
CA LEU A 368 26.72 14.83 26.07
C LEU A 368 26.06 16.18 26.35
N HIS A 369 26.58 16.92 27.34
CA HIS A 369 26.07 18.24 27.69
C HIS A 369 26.34 19.28 26.58
N TYR A 370 27.44 19.13 25.84
CA TYR A 370 27.73 19.94 24.66
C TYR A 370 26.80 19.60 23.50
N LEU A 371 26.60 18.31 23.20
CA LEU A 371 25.67 17.83 22.16
C LEU A 371 24.22 18.27 22.41
N GLY A 372 23.78 18.26 23.69
CA GLY A 372 22.45 18.73 24.09
C GLY A 372 22.32 20.24 24.23
N SER A 373 23.43 21.00 24.14
CA SER A 373 23.42 22.44 24.32
C SER A 373 22.83 23.16 23.10
N ARG A 374 22.16 24.29 23.36
CA ARG A 374 21.75 25.25 22.33
C ARG A 374 22.90 25.66 21.42
N ALA A 375 24.12 25.72 21.96
CA ALA A 375 25.33 26.07 21.23
C ALA A 375 25.72 25.07 20.13
N PHE A 376 25.33 23.80 20.26
CA PHE A 376 25.55 22.77 19.24
C PHE A 376 24.31 22.54 18.36
N SER A 377 23.12 22.58 18.96
CA SER A 377 21.88 22.30 18.23
C SER A 377 21.53 23.36 17.18
N PHE A 378 21.70 24.66 17.48
CA PHE A 378 21.46 25.73 16.50
C PHE A 378 22.35 25.63 15.25
N PRO A 379 23.70 25.52 15.36
CA PRO A 379 24.53 25.37 14.16
C PRO A 379 24.28 24.05 13.45
N LEU A 380 23.97 22.96 14.16
CA LEU A 380 23.58 21.70 13.52
C LEU A 380 22.28 21.85 12.71
N LEU A 381 21.26 22.54 13.25
CA LEU A 381 20.02 22.83 12.54
C LEU A 381 20.25 23.73 11.32
N ILE A 382 21.10 24.75 11.44
CA ILE A 382 21.48 25.61 10.31
C ILE A 382 22.18 24.79 9.24
N LEU A 383 23.16 23.95 9.61
CA LEU A 383 23.88 23.07 8.71
C LEU A 383 22.93 22.09 8.00
N LEU A 384 22.03 21.43 8.74
CA LEU A 384 21.03 20.53 8.17
C LEU A 384 20.06 21.28 7.24
N SER A 385 19.66 22.50 7.59
CA SER A 385 18.82 23.33 6.71
C SER A 385 19.54 23.75 5.43
N LEU A 386 20.85 24.02 5.51
CA LEU A 386 21.69 24.35 4.36
C LEU A 386 21.90 23.12 3.47
N ILE A 387 22.16 21.96 4.06
CA ILE A 387 22.21 20.69 3.32
C ILE A 387 20.87 20.42 2.64
N LEU A 388 19.75 20.59 3.35
CA LEU A 388 18.42 20.40 2.78
C LEU A 388 18.16 21.35 1.60
N THR A 389 18.50 22.64 1.73
CA THR A 389 18.33 23.62 0.64
C THR A 389 19.25 23.33 -0.55
N VAL A 390 20.49 22.88 -0.32
CA VAL A 390 21.38 22.39 -1.37
C VAL A 390 20.79 21.16 -2.06
N CYS A 391 20.33 20.16 -1.33
CA CYS A 391 19.70 18.96 -1.90
C CYS A 391 18.42 19.30 -2.69
N VAL A 392 17.57 20.18 -2.17
CA VAL A 392 16.35 20.63 -2.85
C VAL A 392 16.70 21.42 -4.12
N SER A 393 17.67 22.33 -4.04
CA SER A 393 18.11 23.11 -5.22
C SER A 393 18.75 22.22 -6.27
N GLN A 394 19.56 21.24 -5.87
CA GLN A 394 20.15 20.25 -6.78
C GLN A 394 19.08 19.35 -7.41
N SER A 395 18.10 18.90 -6.63
CA SER A 395 16.95 18.15 -7.14
C SER A 395 16.19 18.96 -8.19
N GLN A 396 15.95 20.25 -7.93
CA GLN A 396 15.31 21.16 -8.90
C GLN A 396 16.18 21.42 -10.14
N ALA A 397 17.49 21.59 -9.99
CA ALA A 397 18.42 21.78 -11.10
C ALA A 397 18.50 20.53 -11.98
N ASN A 398 18.59 19.35 -11.38
CA ASN A 398 18.53 18.06 -12.05
C ASN A 398 17.19 17.90 -12.77
N ALA A 399 16.07 18.28 -12.16
CA ALA A 399 14.77 18.25 -12.82
C ALA A 399 14.72 19.16 -14.07
N ARG A 400 15.30 20.36 -14.00
CA ARG A 400 15.43 21.28 -15.16
C ARG A 400 16.35 20.71 -16.23
N ALA A 401 17.50 20.14 -15.85
CA ALA A 401 18.43 19.50 -16.78
C ALA A 401 17.78 18.30 -17.50
N ILE A 402 17.04 17.46 -16.76
CA ILE A 402 16.26 16.36 -17.32
C ILE A 402 15.20 16.88 -18.29
N GLN A 403 14.51 17.97 -17.98
CA GLN A 403 13.57 18.60 -18.92
C GLN A 403 14.28 19.13 -20.18
N GLY A 404 15.46 19.74 -20.03
CA GLY A 404 16.28 20.20 -21.16
C GLY A 404 16.73 19.05 -22.07
N LEU A 405 17.29 17.99 -21.49
CA LEU A 405 17.70 16.77 -22.20
C LEU A 405 16.51 16.11 -22.90
N ARG A 406 15.34 16.05 -22.25
CA ARG A 406 14.12 15.56 -22.88
C ARG A 406 13.76 16.40 -24.10
N LYS A 407 13.77 17.74 -24.00
CA LYS A 407 13.52 18.64 -25.14
C LYS A 407 14.51 18.41 -26.28
N GLN A 408 15.80 18.27 -26.00
CA GLN A 408 16.82 17.96 -26.99
C GLN A 408 16.58 16.60 -27.67
N LEU A 409 16.19 15.58 -26.90
CA LEU A 409 15.80 14.29 -27.44
C LEU A 409 14.59 14.41 -28.38
N VAL A 410 13.59 15.27 -28.07
CA VAL A 410 12.44 15.49 -28.97
C VAL A 410 12.94 16.06 -30.29
N TRP A 411 13.75 17.11 -30.22
CA TRP A 411 14.25 17.84 -31.37
C TRP A 411 15.06 16.92 -32.30
N GLN A 412 15.97 16.13 -31.73
CA GLN A 412 16.76 15.16 -32.48
C GLN A 412 15.90 14.08 -33.15
N VAL A 413 14.87 13.58 -32.46
CA VAL A 413 13.93 12.63 -33.06
C VAL A 413 13.17 13.28 -34.21
N GLN A 414 12.68 14.51 -34.03
CA GLN A 414 11.93 15.24 -35.04
C GLN A 414 12.75 15.55 -36.29
N GLU A 415 14.02 15.94 -36.13
CA GLU A 415 14.95 16.17 -37.24
C GLU A 415 15.22 14.88 -38.04
N LYS A 416 15.47 13.76 -37.36
CA LYS A 416 15.61 12.45 -38.02
C LYS A 416 14.35 12.05 -38.80
N TRP A 417 13.16 12.35 -38.27
CA TRP A 417 11.90 12.11 -38.99
C TRP A 417 11.76 12.99 -40.23
N HIS A 418 12.14 14.27 -40.15
CA HIS A 418 12.17 15.16 -41.31
C HIS A 418 13.09 14.61 -42.40
N LEU A 419 14.30 14.17 -42.03
CA LEU A 419 15.25 13.56 -42.97
C LEU A 419 14.72 12.27 -43.61
N VAL A 420 14.04 11.41 -42.82
CA VAL A 420 13.40 10.20 -43.36
C VAL A 420 12.28 10.56 -44.32
N GLU A 421 11.49 11.59 -44.02
CA GLU A 421 10.40 12.03 -44.90
C GLU A 421 10.95 12.64 -46.20
N ASP A 422 12.00 13.45 -46.13
CA ASP A 422 12.67 13.99 -47.32
C ASP A 422 13.30 12.88 -48.16
N LEU A 423 13.96 11.90 -47.54
CA LEU A 423 14.48 10.71 -48.24
C LEU A 423 13.35 9.90 -48.90
N SER A 424 12.20 9.76 -48.24
CA SER A 424 11.03 9.06 -48.80
C SER A 424 10.40 9.79 -49.98
N ARG A 425 10.50 11.13 -50.03
CA ARG A 425 10.07 11.95 -51.18
C ARG A 425 11.05 11.90 -52.34
N LEU A 426 12.34 11.76 -52.04
CA LEU A 426 13.41 11.64 -53.03
C LEU A 426 13.54 10.25 -53.62
N LEU A 427 13.02 9.22 -52.95
CA LEU A 427 12.82 7.89 -53.53
C LEU A 427 11.61 7.96 -54.48
N PRO A 428 11.80 7.85 -55.81
CA PRO A 428 10.67 7.75 -56.72
C PRO A 428 9.91 6.46 -56.40
N GLU A 429 8.57 6.53 -56.30
CA GLU A 429 7.76 5.34 -56.53
C GLU A 429 8.14 4.82 -57.92
N SER A 430 8.76 3.64 -58.01
CA SER A 430 8.99 3.03 -59.32
C SER A 430 7.62 2.66 -59.90
N PRO A 431 7.20 3.22 -61.03
CA PRO A 431 5.99 2.76 -61.70
C PRO A 431 6.36 1.56 -62.61
N HIS A 432 5.62 0.47 -62.40
CA HIS A 432 5.38 -0.69 -63.27
C HIS A 432 6.29 -1.95 -63.13
N SER A 433 5.70 -3.04 -62.61
CA SER A 433 4.95 -3.98 -63.47
C SER A 433 4.09 -5.00 -62.69
N LEU A 434 2.83 -5.10 -63.14
CA LEU A 434 1.81 -6.16 -63.03
C LEU A 434 1.50 -6.87 -61.69
N SER A 435 0.21 -6.89 -61.34
CA SER A 435 -0.36 -7.83 -60.35
C SER A 435 -0.06 -9.29 -60.74
N PRO A 436 0.08 -10.24 -59.79
CA PRO A 436 -1.11 -10.85 -59.20
C PRO A 436 -1.00 -11.37 -57.74
N ARG A 437 -2.13 -11.31 -57.03
CA ARG A 437 -2.57 -12.14 -55.88
C ARG A 437 -1.73 -12.18 -54.59
N PRO A 438 -2.39 -12.35 -53.41
CA PRO A 438 -1.70 -12.39 -52.13
C PRO A 438 -1.07 -13.77 -51.92
N ARG A 439 0.27 -13.83 -51.82
CA ARG A 439 0.95 -14.95 -51.17
C ARG A 439 1.73 -14.43 -49.97
N SER A 440 1.29 -14.94 -48.82
CA SER A 440 1.94 -14.95 -47.52
C SER A 440 3.47 -15.04 -47.62
N PHE A 441 4.17 -14.11 -46.96
CA PHE A 441 5.59 -14.28 -46.68
C PHE A 441 5.85 -14.18 -45.18
N CYS A 442 6.29 -15.31 -44.63
CA CYS A 442 6.95 -15.46 -43.33
C CYS A 442 8.32 -14.75 -43.35
N PRO A 443 8.84 -14.27 -42.21
CA PRO A 443 10.20 -13.73 -42.15
C PRO A 443 11.21 -14.85 -41.89
N GLY A 444 12.14 -15.05 -42.85
CA GLY A 444 13.34 -15.87 -42.69
C GLY A 444 14.59 -15.00 -42.78
N PHE A 445 15.45 -15.10 -41.77
CA PHE A 445 16.78 -14.50 -41.72
C PHE A 445 17.75 -15.19 -42.71
N PRO A 446 18.75 -14.49 -43.31
CA PRO A 446 19.85 -15.14 -43.99
C PRO A 446 20.98 -15.49 -43.01
N CYS A 447 21.41 -16.75 -43.04
CA CYS A 447 22.72 -17.18 -42.51
C CYS A 447 23.82 -16.92 -43.55
N PRO A 448 25.08 -16.65 -43.15
CA PRO A 448 26.17 -16.44 -44.08
C PRO A 448 26.75 -17.77 -44.55
N GLY A 449 26.89 -17.94 -45.87
CA GLY A 449 27.61 -19.07 -46.47
C GLY A 449 27.07 -19.45 -47.85
N SER A 450 27.50 -18.73 -48.89
CA SER A 450 27.34 -19.19 -50.28
C SER A 450 28.57 -20.00 -50.70
N PRO A 451 28.40 -21.02 -51.55
CA PRO A 451 29.20 -21.10 -52.76
C PRO A 451 28.31 -20.90 -53.99
N ALA A 452 28.85 -20.18 -54.98
CA ALA A 452 28.20 -19.84 -56.24
C ALA A 452 27.88 -21.08 -57.11
N PRO A 453 26.91 -21.00 -58.04
CA PRO A 453 26.44 -22.13 -58.82
C PRO A 453 27.25 -22.37 -60.10
N ARG A 454 27.31 -23.63 -60.55
CA ARG A 454 27.61 -24.02 -61.94
C ARG A 454 26.33 -24.57 -62.62
N PRO A 455 26.18 -24.45 -63.95
CA PRO A 455 24.87 -24.60 -64.59
C PRO A 455 24.59 -25.98 -65.23
N SER A 456 23.27 -26.27 -65.30
CA SER A 456 22.51 -27.04 -66.30
C SER A 456 22.84 -28.50 -66.62
N GLY A 457 21.83 -29.38 -66.54
CA GLY A 457 21.72 -30.56 -67.40
C GLY A 457 20.82 -31.70 -66.88
N SER A 458 19.62 -31.80 -67.44
CA SER A 458 18.91 -33.02 -67.93
C SER A 458 18.60 -34.25 -67.04
N GLU A 459 17.35 -34.73 -67.19
CA GLU A 459 16.84 -36.12 -67.16
C GLU A 459 16.38 -36.84 -65.87
N ARG A 460 15.05 -36.89 -65.73
CA ARG A 460 14.09 -38.02 -65.52
C ARG A 460 14.26 -39.08 -64.38
N PRO A 461 13.13 -39.72 -63.96
CA PRO A 461 12.88 -40.34 -62.63
C PRO A 461 12.93 -41.89 -62.70
N PRO A 462 12.30 -42.74 -61.84
CA PRO A 462 11.55 -42.57 -60.57
C PRO A 462 11.91 -43.60 -59.45
N ALA A 463 11.35 -43.48 -58.23
CA ALA A 463 10.83 -44.60 -57.41
C ALA A 463 10.32 -44.16 -56.01
N ASP A 464 9.15 -44.70 -55.66
CA ASP A 464 8.35 -44.68 -54.42
C ASP A 464 9.01 -45.44 -53.22
N PRO A 465 8.35 -45.67 -52.04
CA PRO A 465 7.96 -44.70 -51.02
C PRO A 465 8.31 -45.19 -49.57
N ALA A 466 8.00 -44.36 -48.56
CA ALA A 466 7.61 -44.73 -47.18
C ALA A 466 8.52 -45.60 -46.28
N CYS A 467 8.90 -45.06 -45.10
CA CYS A 467 8.61 -45.73 -43.82
C CYS A 467 8.73 -44.82 -42.58
N ARG A 468 7.80 -45.06 -41.65
CA ARG A 468 7.57 -44.44 -40.34
C ARG A 468 8.55 -44.89 -39.25
N PHE A 469 8.41 -44.21 -38.09
CA PHE A 469 8.80 -44.54 -36.69
C PHE A 469 10.15 -43.93 -36.27
N ARG A 470 10.34 -43.28 -35.11
CA ARG A 470 9.87 -43.58 -33.74
C ARG A 470 10.20 -42.39 -32.81
N PHE A 471 9.37 -42.12 -31.79
CA PHE A 471 9.73 -41.30 -30.62
C PHE A 471 10.57 -42.10 -29.62
N PRO A 472 11.33 -41.43 -28.73
CA PRO A 472 11.52 -41.93 -27.37
C PRO A 472 10.98 -40.93 -26.34
N SER A 473 10.11 -41.44 -25.48
CA SER A 473 9.85 -40.94 -24.14
C SER A 473 11.01 -41.35 -23.22
N GLY A 474 11.49 -40.42 -22.39
CA GLY A 474 12.37 -40.72 -21.27
C GLY A 474 11.86 -39.98 -20.04
N ALA A 475 11.19 -40.72 -19.15
CA ALA A 475 11.13 -40.42 -17.74
C ALA A 475 12.25 -41.23 -17.08
N ASP A 476 13.01 -40.62 -16.17
CA ASP A 476 13.39 -41.21 -14.88
C ASP A 476 14.20 -40.22 -14.03
N GLN A 477 13.85 -40.25 -12.74
CA GLN A 477 14.40 -39.58 -11.54
C GLN A 477 13.91 -38.17 -11.20
#